data_AF-A0A9E2ECV7-F1
#
_entry.id   AF-A0A9E2ECV7-F1
#
_cell.length_a   1.000
_cell.length_b   1.000
_cell.length_c   1.000
_cell.angle_alpha   90.00
_cell.angle_beta   90.00
_cell.angle_gamma   90.00
#
_symmetry.space_group_name_H-M   'P 1'
#
loop_
_entity.id
_entity.type
_entity.pdbx_description
1 polymer ?
#
loop_
_entity_poly.entity_id
_entity_poly.type
_entity_poly.pdbx_seq_one_letter_code
_entity_poly.pdbx_strand_id
1 'polypeptide(L)'
;MAMRILTTIVLFSSFLIIPHAASALTLGQSEALSWFEKKLLPVKVSCVRIIKKSGREQLVNRCRSCLVVQIKRTRPGRPEGALRDITIGANQSTTLSFRGPGVTRISSELTCAAAQSLETPKEENKVEPQQCLRLIKHDKIGMVMVNTCATCRKAVIERRFDKGGRKLANISVGANTYAPVLPLGANFAKIVNEKSCR
;
A
#
# COMPACT_ATOMS: atom_id res chain seq x y z
N MET A 1 -3.04 -9.49 64.08
CA MET A 1 -4.13 -8.54 64.41
C MET A 1 -3.71 -7.73 65.64
N ALA A 2 -4.17 -6.47 65.68
CA ALA A 2 -4.01 -5.44 66.72
C ALA A 2 -2.64 -4.72 66.76
N MET A 3 -2.46 -3.46 66.32
CA MET A 3 -3.17 -2.17 66.58
C MET A 3 -2.52 -1.36 67.72
N ARG A 4 -1.91 -0.22 67.37
CA ARG A 4 -1.64 0.97 68.22
C ARG A 4 -1.67 2.19 67.28
N ILE A 5 -2.75 3.01 67.28
CA ILE A 5 -3.02 4.18 68.15
C ILE A 5 -1.96 5.29 67.89
N LEU A 6 -2.27 6.33 67.08
CA LEU A 6 -2.76 7.69 67.48
C LEU A 6 -1.88 8.30 68.60
N THR A 7 -1.38 9.55 68.62
CA THR A 7 -1.84 10.89 68.23
C THR A 7 -0.82 11.88 68.81
N THR A 8 -0.58 13.06 68.18
CA THR A 8 -0.39 14.42 68.79
C THR A 8 0.26 15.36 67.76
N ILE A 9 -0.43 16.39 67.22
CA ILE A 9 -0.70 17.75 67.79
C ILE A 9 0.58 18.62 67.81
N VAL A 10 0.64 19.90 67.44
CA VAL A 10 -0.11 20.85 66.57
C VAL A 10 0.57 22.22 66.79
N LEU A 11 0.74 22.97 65.69
CA LEU A 11 0.75 24.44 65.51
C LEU A 11 1.63 25.41 66.33
N PHE A 12 2.04 26.44 65.58
CA PHE A 12 2.07 27.90 65.84
C PHE A 12 3.48 28.49 65.59
N SER A 13 3.70 29.68 65.03
CA SER A 13 2.94 30.65 64.25
C SER A 13 3.86 31.87 64.06
N SER A 14 3.86 32.47 62.87
CA SER A 14 4.07 33.92 62.60
C SER A 14 5.43 34.55 63.00
N PHE A 15 5.95 35.63 62.44
CA PHE A 15 5.48 36.72 61.59
C PHE A 15 6.71 37.40 60.93
N LEU A 16 6.51 37.89 59.69
CA LEU A 16 7.07 39.12 59.06
C LEU A 16 8.60 39.32 58.92
N ILE A 17 9.03 39.55 57.67
CA ILE A 17 9.51 40.85 57.15
C ILE A 17 9.53 40.77 55.59
N ILE A 18 9.04 41.82 54.94
CA ILE A 18 9.04 42.12 53.49
C ILE A 18 10.05 43.28 53.29
N PRO A 19 10.50 43.69 52.08
CA PRO A 19 10.99 43.03 50.86
C PRO A 19 12.49 43.39 50.61
N HIS A 20 13.11 42.97 49.51
CA HIS A 20 13.89 43.88 48.63
C HIS A 20 14.09 43.20 47.27
N ALA A 21 13.80 43.97 46.23
CA ALA A 21 13.85 43.56 44.84
C ALA A 21 15.27 43.15 44.40
N ALA A 22 15.37 42.01 43.74
CA ALA A 22 16.46 41.72 42.81
C ALA A 22 15.85 41.14 41.55
N SER A 23 15.58 42.04 40.59
CA SER A 23 15.34 41.71 39.20
C SER A 23 16.56 40.97 38.67
N ALA A 24 16.43 39.66 38.44
CA ALA A 24 17.36 38.91 37.62
C ALA A 24 16.54 38.16 36.56
N LEU A 25 16.54 38.75 35.37
CA LEU A 25 16.16 38.14 34.10
C LEU A 25 16.85 36.77 34.01
N THR A 26 16.09 35.69 34.18
CA THR A 26 16.53 34.38 33.69
C THR A 26 15.68 34.04 32.48
N LEU A 27 16.38 34.09 31.36
CA LEU A 27 15.95 33.75 30.02
C LEU A 27 15.09 32.49 30.02
N GLY A 28 13.86 32.64 29.53
CA GLY A 28 13.10 31.52 29.00
C GLY A 28 13.86 30.92 27.83
N GLN A 29 14.61 29.86 28.10
CA GLN A 29 15.20 28.99 27.09
C GLN A 29 15.00 27.54 27.52
N SER A 30 13.83 27.00 27.22
CA SER A 30 13.66 25.56 27.04
C SER A 30 12.56 25.26 26.03
N GLU A 31 12.53 25.99 24.91
CA GLU A 31 11.87 25.50 23.71
C GLU A 31 12.80 24.52 23.00
N ALA A 32 12.67 23.27 23.43
CA ALA A 32 12.63 22.10 22.56
C ALA A 32 13.64 22.07 21.39
N LEU A 33 14.82 21.54 21.70
CA LEU A 33 15.63 20.74 20.79
C LEU A 33 14.80 19.53 20.26
N SER A 34 13.82 19.75 19.39
CA SER A 34 12.97 18.72 18.74
C SER A 34 13.08 18.68 17.21
N TRP A 35 14.18 19.19 16.63
CA TRP A 35 14.28 19.42 15.18
C TRP A 35 15.23 18.47 14.46
N PHE A 36 15.91 17.58 15.18
CA PHE A 36 16.96 16.71 14.63
C PHE A 36 16.70 15.21 14.81
N GLU A 37 15.44 14.78 14.80
CA GLU A 37 15.17 13.36 14.59
C GLU A 37 15.26 13.05 13.08
N LYS A 38 16.51 13.04 12.58
CA LYS A 38 16.83 12.53 11.25
C LYS A 38 16.40 11.08 11.22
N LYS A 39 15.24 10.80 10.60
CA LYS A 39 14.79 9.45 10.26
C LYS A 39 15.91 8.76 9.48
N LEU A 40 16.65 7.88 10.14
CA LEU A 40 17.64 7.02 9.48
C LEU A 40 16.86 6.07 8.58
N LEU A 41 16.89 6.32 7.26
CA LEU A 41 16.31 5.41 6.30
C LEU A 41 17.16 4.13 6.27
N PRO A 42 16.54 2.93 6.34
CA PRO A 42 17.30 1.70 6.28
C PRO A 42 17.99 1.59 4.92
N VAL A 43 19.33 1.61 4.92
CA VAL A 43 20.11 1.32 3.72
C VAL A 43 19.99 -0.17 3.44
N LYS A 44 19.31 -0.53 2.35
CA LYS A 44 19.24 -1.91 1.88
C LYS A 44 20.63 -2.37 1.46
N VAL A 45 21.30 -3.14 2.32
CA VAL A 45 22.58 -3.76 1.98
C VAL A 45 22.31 -4.88 0.99
N SER A 46 22.61 -4.65 -0.28
CA SER A 46 22.58 -5.69 -1.31
C SER A 46 23.69 -6.70 -1.03
N CYS A 47 23.32 -7.98 -0.97
CA CYS A 47 24.24 -9.11 -0.82
C CYS A 47 24.49 -9.83 -2.17
N VAL A 48 23.88 -9.33 -3.25
CA VAL A 48 24.03 -9.90 -4.58
C VAL A 48 24.98 -9.03 -5.40
N ARG A 49 25.87 -9.67 -6.14
CA ARG A 49 26.80 -8.96 -7.01
C ARG A 49 27.01 -9.68 -8.32
N ILE A 50 27.25 -8.89 -9.37
CA ILE A 50 27.71 -9.39 -10.66
C ILE A 50 29.23 -9.38 -10.63
N ILE A 51 29.84 -10.54 -10.90
CA ILE A 51 31.29 -10.68 -11.10
C ILE A 51 31.55 -11.18 -12.52
N LYS A 52 32.75 -10.94 -13.04
CA LYS A 52 33.20 -11.55 -14.30
C LYS A 52 34.15 -12.69 -13.99
N LYS A 53 33.85 -13.90 -14.48
CA LYS A 53 34.70 -15.09 -14.36
C LYS A 53 34.83 -15.75 -15.73
N SER A 54 36.06 -15.93 -16.21
CA SER A 54 36.36 -16.56 -17.50
C SER A 54 35.58 -15.94 -18.68
N GLY A 55 35.52 -14.61 -18.72
CA GLY A 55 34.81 -13.86 -19.78
C GLY A 55 33.29 -13.87 -19.70
N ARG A 56 32.69 -14.55 -18.71
CA ARG A 56 31.23 -14.58 -18.48
C ARG A 56 30.86 -13.82 -17.22
N GLU A 57 29.68 -13.22 -17.22
CA GLU A 57 29.10 -12.63 -16.02
C GLU A 57 28.49 -13.73 -15.14
N GLN A 58 28.77 -13.68 -13.84
CA GLN A 58 28.19 -14.55 -12.83
C GLN A 58 27.50 -13.68 -11.78
N LEU A 59 26.31 -14.10 -11.40
CA LEU A 59 25.53 -13.49 -10.34
C LEU A 59 25.78 -14.30 -9.06
N VAL A 60 26.30 -13.65 -8.02
CA VAL A 60 26.70 -14.29 -6.77
C VAL A 60 25.82 -13.79 -5.65
N ASN A 61 25.10 -14.70 -5.00
CA ASN A 61 24.32 -14.43 -3.81
C ASN A 61 25.17 -14.71 -2.57
N ARG A 62 25.43 -13.70 -1.73
CA ARG A 62 26.09 -13.86 -0.42
C ARG A 62 25.10 -13.88 0.75
N CYS A 63 23.81 -13.71 0.49
CA CYS A 63 22.80 -13.89 1.52
C CYS A 63 22.65 -15.36 1.88
N ARG A 64 22.26 -15.61 3.13
CA ARG A 64 21.86 -16.92 3.63
C ARG A 64 20.45 -17.34 3.20
N SER A 65 19.81 -16.56 2.32
CA SER A 65 18.45 -16.80 1.82
C SER A 65 18.42 -16.88 0.31
N CYS A 66 17.44 -17.62 -0.22
CA CYS A 66 17.12 -17.65 -1.65
C CYS A 66 16.63 -16.27 -2.10
N LEU A 67 17.12 -15.81 -3.26
CA LEU A 67 16.74 -14.53 -3.86
C LEU A 67 16.27 -14.70 -5.30
N VAL A 68 15.29 -13.89 -5.69
CA VAL A 68 14.93 -13.62 -7.08
C VAL A 68 15.47 -12.23 -7.42
N VAL A 69 16.35 -12.18 -8.40
CA VAL A 69 17.09 -10.98 -8.78
C VAL A 69 16.69 -10.61 -10.19
N GLN A 70 16.11 -9.41 -10.35
CA GLN A 70 15.86 -8.89 -11.68
C GLN A 70 17.11 -8.21 -12.20
N ILE A 71 17.56 -8.62 -13.37
CA ILE A 71 18.68 -8.02 -14.06
C ILE A 71 18.21 -7.32 -15.32
N LYS A 72 18.75 -6.11 -15.55
CA LYS A 72 18.56 -5.32 -16.76
C LYS A 72 19.83 -5.40 -17.59
N ARG A 73 19.74 -5.89 -18.83
CA ARG A 73 20.87 -5.89 -19.78
C ARG A 73 20.63 -4.92 -20.92
N THR A 74 21.49 -3.93 -21.05
CA THR A 74 21.48 -2.94 -22.13
C THR A 74 22.52 -3.29 -23.18
N ARG A 75 22.15 -3.23 -24.46
CA ARG A 75 23.06 -3.44 -25.60
C ARG A 75 23.35 -2.11 -26.30
N PRO A 76 24.52 -1.97 -26.95
CA PRO A 76 24.76 -0.85 -27.87
C PRO A 76 23.64 -0.76 -28.91
N GLY A 77 23.10 0.44 -29.14
CA GLY A 77 21.98 0.67 -30.07
C GLY A 77 20.58 0.31 -29.55
N ARG A 78 20.43 -0.23 -28.32
CA ARG A 78 19.12 -0.55 -27.73
C ARG A 78 19.04 -0.12 -26.26
N PRO A 79 18.67 1.14 -25.96
CA PRO A 79 18.76 1.71 -24.61
C PRO A 79 17.76 1.11 -23.62
N GLU A 80 16.58 0.67 -24.09
CA GLU A 80 15.52 0.12 -23.25
C GLU A 80 15.99 -1.08 -22.42
N GLY A 81 16.86 -1.91 -22.98
CA GLY A 81 17.42 -3.10 -22.33
C GLY A 81 16.40 -4.21 -22.09
N ALA A 82 16.86 -5.44 -21.88
CA ALA A 82 16.01 -6.57 -21.54
C ALA A 82 16.04 -6.85 -20.04
N LEU A 83 14.86 -7.05 -19.44
CA LEU A 83 14.70 -7.49 -18.05
C LEU A 83 14.61 -9.02 -18.01
N ARG A 84 15.25 -9.63 -17.01
CA ARG A 84 15.14 -11.06 -16.71
C ARG A 84 15.19 -11.27 -15.21
N ASP A 85 14.33 -12.13 -14.70
CA ASP A 85 14.36 -12.55 -13.31
C ASP A 85 15.16 -13.84 -13.19
N ILE A 86 16.04 -13.89 -12.20
CA ILE A 86 16.93 -15.02 -11.95
C ILE A 86 16.83 -15.41 -10.48
N THR A 87 16.42 -16.64 -10.26
CA THR A 87 16.42 -17.26 -8.93
C THR A 87 17.81 -17.81 -8.62
N ILE A 88 18.32 -17.49 -7.43
CA ILE A 88 19.61 -17.96 -6.93
C ILE A 88 19.41 -18.45 -5.49
N GLY A 89 19.87 -19.66 -5.20
CA GLY A 89 19.86 -20.19 -3.84
C GLY A 89 20.78 -19.40 -2.89
N ALA A 90 20.61 -19.66 -1.59
CA ALA A 90 21.45 -19.07 -0.55
C ALA A 90 22.94 -19.42 -0.77
N ASN A 91 23.83 -18.43 -0.67
CA ASN A 91 25.28 -18.60 -0.86
C ASN A 91 25.70 -19.25 -2.20
N GLN A 92 24.82 -19.22 -3.21
CA GLN A 92 25.09 -19.81 -4.51
C GLN A 92 25.48 -18.76 -5.56
N SER A 93 26.01 -19.24 -6.67
CA SER A 93 26.31 -18.42 -7.84
C SER A 93 25.71 -19.02 -9.11
N THR A 94 25.13 -18.18 -9.95
CA THR A 94 24.55 -18.58 -11.24
C THR A 94 25.29 -17.87 -12.37
N THR A 95 25.73 -18.63 -13.38
CA THR A 95 26.37 -18.03 -14.56
C THR A 95 25.31 -17.48 -15.52
N LEU A 96 25.49 -16.24 -15.96
CA LEU A 96 24.58 -15.59 -16.90
C LEU A 96 24.94 -16.00 -18.33
N SER A 97 23.97 -16.54 -19.07
CA SER A 97 24.14 -17.06 -20.44
C SER A 97 24.03 -15.97 -21.52
N PHE A 98 24.55 -14.78 -21.26
CA PHE A 98 24.45 -13.67 -22.22
C PHE A 98 25.45 -13.81 -23.36
N ARG A 99 24.94 -13.72 -24.60
CA ARG A 99 25.76 -13.66 -25.82
C ARG A 99 25.94 -12.21 -26.29
N GLY A 100 27.16 -11.85 -26.66
CA GLY A 100 27.48 -10.57 -27.29
C GLY A 100 27.66 -9.38 -26.34
N PRO A 101 28.05 -8.21 -26.88
CA PRO A 101 28.36 -7.02 -26.11
C PRO A 101 27.11 -6.48 -25.39
N GLY A 102 27.33 -5.90 -24.22
CA GLY A 102 26.28 -5.30 -23.40
C GLY A 102 26.70 -5.17 -21.94
N VAL A 103 25.90 -4.42 -21.18
CA VAL A 103 26.12 -4.15 -19.76
C VAL A 103 24.93 -4.68 -18.99
N THR A 104 25.17 -5.55 -18.01
CA THR A 104 24.15 -6.05 -17.08
C THR A 104 24.22 -5.26 -15.78
N ARG A 105 23.05 -4.86 -15.29
CA ARG A 105 22.88 -4.25 -13.96
C ARG A 105 21.79 -4.99 -13.19
N ILE A 106 21.92 -5.04 -11.88
CA ILE A 106 20.86 -5.50 -10.99
C ILE A 106 19.83 -4.38 -10.90
N SER A 107 18.57 -4.70 -11.18
CA SER A 107 17.43 -3.78 -11.16
C SER A 107 16.66 -3.90 -9.85
N SER A 108 16.44 -5.14 -9.38
CA SER A 108 15.77 -5.41 -8.11
C SER A 108 16.25 -6.72 -7.49
N GLU A 109 16.03 -6.84 -6.18
CA GLU A 109 16.37 -8.02 -5.38
C GLU A 109 15.22 -8.29 -4.42
N LEU A 110 14.67 -9.50 -4.50
CA LEU A 110 13.57 -9.97 -3.66
C LEU A 110 13.96 -11.31 -3.05
N THR A 111 13.51 -11.60 -1.84
CA THR A 111 13.61 -12.98 -1.32
C THR A 111 12.67 -13.88 -2.11
N CYS A 112 12.99 -15.17 -2.23
CA CYS A 112 12.11 -16.10 -2.94
C CYS A 112 10.69 -16.15 -2.33
N ALA A 113 10.57 -16.00 -1.01
CA ALA A 113 9.28 -15.87 -0.34
C ALA A 113 8.53 -14.57 -0.70
N ALA A 114 9.25 -13.45 -0.83
CA ALA A 114 8.66 -12.18 -1.26
C ALA A 114 8.27 -12.22 -2.75
N ALA A 115 9.07 -12.84 -3.60
CA ALA A 115 8.75 -13.03 -5.02
C ALA A 115 7.49 -13.90 -5.21
N GLN A 116 7.37 -15.01 -4.47
CA GLN A 116 6.15 -15.81 -4.45
C GLN A 116 4.94 -15.01 -3.95
N SER A 117 5.13 -14.13 -2.97
CA SER A 117 4.06 -13.25 -2.47
C SER A 117 3.63 -12.18 -3.48
N LEU A 118 4.48 -11.85 -4.46
CA LEU A 118 4.18 -10.94 -5.57
C LEU A 118 3.55 -11.67 -6.78
N GLU A 119 3.88 -12.95 -6.98
CA GLU A 119 3.30 -13.80 -8.02
C GLU A 119 1.94 -14.37 -7.62
N THR A 120 1.72 -14.63 -6.33
CA THR A 120 0.36 -14.68 -5.82
C THR A 120 -0.18 -13.26 -5.89
N PRO A 121 -1.38 -13.03 -6.44
CA PRO A 121 -2.11 -11.83 -6.08
C PRO A 121 -2.44 -11.98 -4.59
N LYS A 122 -1.50 -11.62 -3.70
CA LYS A 122 -1.91 -11.01 -2.45
C LYS A 122 -2.56 -9.74 -2.89
N GLU A 123 -3.87 -9.84 -3.04
CA GLU A 123 -4.83 -8.75 -3.11
C GLU A 123 -4.52 -7.88 -1.88
N GLU A 124 -3.53 -7.00 -2.05
CA GLU A 124 -3.32 -5.86 -1.19
C GLU A 124 -4.61 -5.08 -1.40
N ASN A 125 -5.56 -5.32 -0.48
CA ASN A 125 -6.81 -4.62 -0.38
C ASN A 125 -6.48 -3.12 -0.22
N LYS A 126 -6.18 -2.45 -1.34
CA LYS A 126 -6.91 -1.24 -1.64
C LYS A 126 -8.36 -1.66 -1.53
N VAL A 127 -8.96 -1.36 -0.39
CA VAL A 127 -10.41 -1.27 -0.29
C VAL A 127 -10.81 -0.12 -1.20
N GLU A 128 -10.71 -0.33 -2.53
CA GLU A 128 -11.68 0.25 -3.43
C GLU A 128 -13.03 -0.22 -2.88
N PRO A 129 -14.03 0.68 -2.76
CA PRO A 129 -15.32 0.28 -2.24
C PRO A 129 -15.77 -0.93 -3.04
N GLN A 130 -15.86 -2.08 -2.38
CA GLN A 130 -16.16 -3.37 -3.00
C GLN A 130 -17.43 -3.17 -3.82
N GLN A 131 -17.29 -3.05 -5.15
CA GLN A 131 -18.42 -2.79 -6.04
C GLN A 131 -19.29 -4.04 -6.00
N CYS A 132 -20.38 -3.97 -5.24
CA CYS A 132 -21.31 -5.07 -5.08
C CYS A 132 -22.22 -5.20 -6.30
N LEU A 133 -22.45 -4.08 -7.01
CA LEU A 133 -23.35 -4.04 -8.15
C LEU A 133 -22.57 -4.21 -9.46
N ARG A 134 -23.03 -5.16 -10.28
CA ARG A 134 -22.47 -5.44 -11.61
C ARG A 134 -23.58 -5.45 -12.66
N LEU A 135 -23.29 -4.87 -13.82
CA LEU A 135 -24.16 -4.99 -15.00
C LEU A 135 -23.74 -6.24 -15.77
N ILE A 136 -24.68 -7.15 -15.99
CA ILE A 136 -24.47 -8.34 -16.81
C ILE A 136 -25.57 -8.45 -17.86
N LYS A 137 -25.27 -9.11 -18.97
CA LYS A 137 -26.27 -9.51 -19.96
C LYS A 137 -26.87 -10.84 -19.52
N HIS A 138 -28.19 -10.89 -19.41
CA HIS A 138 -28.98 -12.08 -19.14
C HIS A 138 -29.77 -12.46 -20.39
N ASP A 139 -29.71 -13.73 -20.79
CA ASP A 139 -30.16 -14.18 -22.11
C ASP A 139 -31.63 -13.88 -22.40
N LYS A 140 -32.51 -13.94 -21.39
CA LYS A 140 -33.96 -13.73 -21.53
C LYS A 140 -34.46 -12.32 -21.17
N ILE A 141 -33.72 -11.60 -20.31
CA ILE A 141 -34.19 -10.35 -19.69
C ILE A 141 -33.45 -9.14 -20.28
N GLY A 142 -32.34 -9.38 -20.97
CA GLY A 142 -31.43 -8.33 -21.44
C GLY A 142 -30.47 -7.91 -20.33
N MET A 143 -30.20 -6.62 -20.23
CA MET A 143 -29.28 -6.10 -19.21
C MET A 143 -29.93 -6.18 -17.82
N VAL A 144 -29.23 -6.81 -16.88
CA VAL A 144 -29.62 -6.87 -15.48
C VAL A 144 -28.49 -6.37 -14.60
N MET A 145 -28.85 -5.80 -13.46
CA MET A 145 -27.92 -5.40 -12.42
C MET A 145 -27.98 -6.42 -11.30
N VAL A 146 -26.84 -7.06 -11.01
CA VAL A 146 -26.70 -8.11 -9.98
C VAL A 146 -25.99 -7.53 -8.77
N ASN A 147 -26.53 -7.80 -7.59
CA ASN A 147 -25.89 -7.51 -6.32
C ASN A 147 -25.22 -8.76 -5.77
N THR A 148 -23.89 -8.73 -5.65
CA THR A 148 -23.10 -9.83 -5.08
C THR A 148 -22.90 -9.71 -3.57
N CYS A 149 -23.39 -8.63 -2.94
CA CYS A 149 -23.27 -8.42 -1.50
C CYS A 149 -24.53 -8.88 -0.76
N ALA A 150 -24.33 -9.27 0.50
CA ALA A 150 -25.38 -9.72 1.42
C ALA A 150 -26.30 -8.60 1.96
N THR A 151 -26.14 -7.37 1.46
CA THR A 151 -26.93 -6.20 1.88
C THR A 151 -27.52 -5.50 0.67
N CYS A 152 -28.66 -4.83 0.85
CA CYS A 152 -29.28 -4.01 -0.21
C CYS A 152 -28.32 -2.90 -0.68
N ARG A 153 -28.23 -2.71 -1.99
CA ARG A 153 -27.45 -1.65 -2.63
C ARG A 153 -28.30 -0.84 -3.59
N LYS A 154 -28.02 0.46 -3.67
CA LYS A 154 -28.64 1.41 -4.59
C LYS A 154 -27.58 1.96 -5.53
N ALA A 155 -27.80 1.81 -6.83
CA ALA A 155 -26.93 2.38 -7.86
C ALA A 155 -27.58 3.59 -8.54
N VAL A 156 -26.73 4.53 -8.93
CA VAL A 156 -27.04 5.53 -9.95
C VAL A 156 -26.50 5.02 -11.28
N ILE A 157 -27.38 4.80 -12.24
CA ILE A 157 -27.05 4.37 -13.60
C ILE A 157 -27.14 5.56 -14.55
N GLU A 158 -26.08 5.81 -15.30
CA GLU A 158 -26.10 6.72 -16.45
C GLU A 158 -26.44 5.93 -17.71
N ARG A 159 -27.51 6.35 -18.38
CA ARG A 159 -27.88 5.91 -19.72
C ARG A 159 -27.40 6.93 -20.73
N ARG A 160 -26.81 6.45 -21.83
CA ARG A 160 -26.43 7.27 -22.98
C ARG A 160 -27.31 6.92 -24.18
N PHE A 161 -27.62 7.93 -24.98
CA PHE A 161 -28.44 7.83 -26.17
C PHE A 161 -27.61 8.19 -27.39
N ASP A 162 -28.00 7.73 -28.58
CA ASP A 162 -27.25 7.94 -29.83
C ASP A 162 -26.98 9.43 -30.13
N LYS A 163 -27.89 10.33 -29.73
CA LYS A 163 -27.76 11.78 -29.89
C LYS A 163 -26.92 12.46 -28.79
N GLY A 164 -26.12 11.70 -28.04
CA GLY A 164 -25.26 12.22 -26.96
C GLY A 164 -25.98 12.59 -25.66
N GLY A 165 -27.31 12.41 -25.59
CA GLY A 165 -28.08 12.63 -24.38
C GLY A 165 -27.65 11.71 -23.24
N ARG A 166 -27.74 12.19 -21.99
CA ARG A 166 -27.45 11.43 -20.78
C ARG A 166 -28.65 11.49 -19.84
N LYS A 167 -29.06 10.36 -19.27
CA LYS A 167 -30.08 10.32 -18.21
C LYS A 167 -29.60 9.46 -17.05
N LEU A 168 -29.74 9.98 -15.84
CA LEU A 168 -29.46 9.24 -14.62
C LEU A 168 -30.73 8.57 -14.11
N ALA A 169 -30.60 7.37 -13.57
CA ALA A 169 -31.68 6.66 -12.89
C ALA A 169 -31.15 5.96 -11.65
N ASN A 170 -31.98 5.92 -10.61
CA ASN A 170 -31.68 5.19 -9.40
C ASN A 170 -32.33 3.81 -9.46
N ILE A 171 -31.58 2.77 -9.12
CA ILE A 171 -32.11 1.41 -9.01
C ILE A 171 -31.61 0.79 -7.71
N SER A 172 -32.53 0.24 -6.93
CA SER A 172 -32.23 -0.52 -5.71
C SER A 172 -32.27 -2.01 -6.02
N VAL A 173 -31.29 -2.74 -5.50
CA VAL A 173 -31.17 -4.20 -5.65
C VAL A 173 -31.05 -4.81 -4.27
N GLY A 174 -31.89 -5.81 -3.99
CA GLY A 174 -31.82 -6.58 -2.75
C GLY A 174 -30.50 -7.34 -2.61
N ALA A 175 -30.23 -7.87 -1.41
CA ALA A 175 -29.05 -8.69 -1.15
C ALA A 175 -29.04 -9.94 -2.02
N ASN A 176 -27.92 -10.24 -2.70
CA ASN A 176 -27.79 -11.43 -3.55
C ASN A 176 -28.89 -11.60 -4.62
N THR A 177 -29.54 -10.51 -5.04
CA THR A 177 -30.57 -10.53 -6.08
C THR A 177 -30.16 -9.73 -7.31
N TYR A 178 -31.02 -9.73 -8.32
CA TYR A 178 -30.85 -8.93 -9.52
C TYR A 178 -32.08 -8.06 -9.78
N ALA A 179 -31.86 -6.92 -10.45
CA ALA A 179 -32.91 -6.03 -10.94
C ALA A 179 -32.73 -5.80 -12.44
N PRO A 180 -33.80 -5.80 -13.24
CA PRO A 180 -33.71 -5.51 -14.66
C PRO A 180 -33.32 -4.06 -14.91
N VAL A 181 -32.43 -3.83 -15.88
CA VAL A 181 -32.05 -2.50 -16.34
C VAL A 181 -32.68 -2.26 -17.69
N LEU A 182 -33.87 -1.67 -17.68
CA LEU A 182 -34.60 -1.37 -18.92
C LEU A 182 -33.79 -0.40 -19.80
N PRO A 183 -33.66 -0.67 -21.11
CA PRO A 183 -32.85 0.16 -22.01
C PRO A 183 -33.48 1.54 -22.24
N LEU A 184 -34.82 1.64 -22.29
CA LEU A 184 -35.55 2.91 -22.48
C LEU A 184 -35.05 3.75 -23.68
N GLY A 185 -34.59 3.09 -24.75
CA GLY A 185 -34.01 3.74 -25.93
C GLY A 185 -32.53 4.14 -25.79
N ALA A 186 -31.87 3.80 -24.68
CA ALA A 186 -30.44 3.99 -24.50
C ALA A 186 -29.65 2.85 -25.15
N ASN A 187 -28.52 3.18 -25.77
CA ASN A 187 -27.59 2.22 -26.37
C ASN A 187 -26.49 1.76 -25.39
N PHE A 188 -26.35 2.48 -24.26
CA PHE A 188 -25.33 2.22 -23.26
C PHE A 188 -25.81 2.56 -21.85
N ALA A 189 -25.42 1.75 -20.87
CA ALA A 189 -25.68 1.97 -19.46
C ALA A 189 -24.41 1.73 -18.64
N LYS A 190 -24.13 2.61 -17.67
CA LYS A 190 -22.98 2.50 -16.76
C LYS A 190 -23.39 2.83 -15.33
N ILE A 191 -22.87 2.09 -14.36
CA ILE A 191 -22.96 2.43 -12.94
C ILE A 191 -22.02 3.60 -12.67
N VAL A 192 -22.57 4.72 -12.21
CA VAL A 192 -21.82 5.95 -11.86
C VAL A 192 -21.56 6.04 -10.38
N ASN A 193 -22.48 5.53 -9.57
CA ASN A 193 -22.36 5.55 -8.12
C ASN A 193 -23.07 4.34 -7.52
N GLU A 194 -22.58 3.87 -6.38
CA GLU A 194 -23.15 2.78 -5.59
C GLU A 194 -23.18 3.19 -4.11
N LYS A 195 -24.30 2.95 -3.43
CA LYS A 195 -24.48 3.18 -2.00
C LYS A 195 -25.26 2.05 -1.36
N SER A 196 -25.20 1.94 -0.03
CA SER A 196 -26.17 1.13 0.72
C SER A 196 -27.58 1.72 0.57
N CYS A 197 -28.62 0.91 0.72
CA CYS A 197 -30.00 1.38 0.71
C CYS A 197 -30.40 2.17 1.97
N ARG A 198 -29.56 2.18 3.01
CA ARG A 198 -29.72 2.97 4.24
C ARG A 198 -28.79 4.17 4.23
#